data_AF-A0A9Q9IUR5-F1
#
_entry.id   AF-A0A9Q9IUR5-F1
#
_cell.length_a   1.000
_cell.length_b   1.000
_cell.length_c   1.000
_cell.angle_alpha   90.00
_cell.angle_beta   90.00
_cell.angle_gamma   90.00
#
_symmetry.space_group_name_H-M   'P 1'
#
loop_
_entity.id
_entity.type
_entity.pdbx_description
1 polymer ?
#
loop_
_entity_poly.entity_id
_entity_poly.type
_entity_poly.pdbx_seq_one_letter_code
_entity_poly.pdbx_strand_id
1 'polypeptide(L)'
;MHIGRQPLYDWAGHVVGYELLFRGAADEVEASRRSAYATSQVIVNAFTEFGLEQLVGGRKCFINLTRDFLVGDLPLPFDPDHAILEILETVEIDDAVLAGTARLVQQGYEIALDDFVFGLGHERLLGLAAYVKLDLLIREPDELMEVVERCRRYPGIKLVAERVETEEHILLAKQVGFDLLQGYAVGRPQVLTAVALSPSRLRRLELLGAVTAEDADIAKVSSIVQSDPALSYRVLRATNSAASGLPRKVASVRDAVVLLGSAKIRQWAALMLVSDVAESATEDQLSTTMARARLCQTVAERLGLQGDAAFTVGLLAGVAELISEPVAELVNRLPLTVEVADALVDGHGRLGQVLSIVRAYEVADEQALATSPVSSVELAKAYLAAVGWSMRTIEGALGR
;
A
#
# COMPACT_ATOMS: atom_id res chain seq x y z
N MET A 1 3.58 -1.21 6.25
CA MET A 1 2.48 -2.04 6.77
C MET A 1 2.52 -3.34 6.00
N HIS A 2 2.60 -4.49 6.66
CA HIS A 2 2.51 -5.78 5.99
C HIS A 2 1.15 -6.40 6.30
N ILE A 3 0.40 -6.70 5.25
CA ILE A 3 -0.87 -7.43 5.35
C ILE A 3 -0.58 -8.86 4.94
N GLY A 4 -0.57 -9.76 5.92
CA GLY A 4 -0.61 -11.19 5.65
C GLY A 4 -2.05 -11.57 5.30
N ARG A 5 -2.22 -12.55 4.42
CA ARG A 5 -3.52 -13.22 4.27
C ARG A 5 -3.36 -14.70 4.49
N GLN A 6 -4.32 -15.30 5.19
CA GLN A 6 -4.34 -16.73 5.44
C GLN A 6 -5.57 -17.34 4.75
N PRO A 7 -5.39 -18.31 3.84
CA PRO A 7 -6.51 -18.94 3.14
C PRO A 7 -7.30 -19.88 4.06
N LEU A 8 -8.63 -19.86 3.89
CA LEU A 8 -9.55 -20.86 4.41
C LEU A 8 -9.98 -21.78 3.27
N TYR A 9 -9.89 -23.10 3.48
CA TYR A 9 -10.17 -24.12 2.47
C TYR A 9 -11.46 -24.89 2.76
N ASP A 10 -12.16 -25.28 1.70
CA ASP A 10 -13.17 -26.34 1.77
C ASP A 10 -12.56 -27.74 1.64
N TRP A 11 -13.38 -28.77 1.82
CA TRP A 11 -12.97 -30.18 1.68
C TRP A 11 -12.62 -30.60 0.24
N ALA A 12 -12.93 -29.77 -0.77
CA ALA A 12 -12.52 -29.98 -2.15
C ALA A 12 -11.15 -29.32 -2.46
N GLY A 13 -10.56 -28.62 -1.49
CA GLY A 13 -9.28 -27.92 -1.63
C GLY A 13 -9.40 -26.54 -2.27
N HIS A 14 -10.61 -25.99 -2.43
CA HIS A 14 -10.79 -24.64 -2.92
C HIS A 14 -10.71 -23.62 -1.79
N VAL A 15 -10.10 -22.47 -2.09
CA VAL A 15 -10.08 -21.34 -1.16
C VAL A 15 -11.47 -20.69 -1.12
N VAL A 16 -12.11 -20.70 0.04
CA VAL A 16 -13.43 -20.09 0.27
C VAL A 16 -13.32 -18.62 0.65
N GLY A 17 -12.23 -18.26 1.33
CA GLY A 17 -11.95 -16.90 1.76
C GLY A 17 -10.55 -16.75 2.31
N TYR A 18 -10.23 -15.55 2.74
CA TYR A 18 -8.95 -15.24 3.39
C TYR A 18 -9.19 -14.48 4.67
N GLU A 19 -8.48 -14.84 5.74
CA GLU A 19 -8.33 -13.99 6.92
C GLU A 19 -7.17 -13.01 6.70
N LEU A 20 -7.37 -11.74 7.06
CA LEU A 20 -6.34 -10.72 6.98
C LEU A 20 -5.64 -10.52 8.33
N LEU A 21 -4.32 -10.69 8.30
CA LEU A 21 -3.44 -10.56 9.45
C LEU A 21 -2.63 -9.26 9.31
N PHE A 22 -2.93 -8.31 10.18
CA PHE A 22 -2.24 -7.02 10.20
C PHE A 22 -1.01 -7.09 11.11
N ARG A 23 0.19 -7.05 10.52
CA ARG A 23 1.45 -6.98 11.28
C ARG A 23 1.97 -5.54 11.28
N GLY A 24 1.90 -4.89 12.43
CA GLY A 24 2.54 -3.60 12.68
C GLY A 24 4.06 -3.78 12.81
N ALA A 25 4.84 -2.88 12.19
CA ALA A 25 6.28 -2.83 12.42
C ALA A 25 6.56 -2.18 13.78
N ALA A 26 6.72 -2.99 14.82
CA ALA A 26 7.40 -2.62 16.06
C ALA A 26 7.81 -3.89 16.80
N ASP A 27 9.05 -3.90 17.29
CA ASP A 27 9.66 -4.96 18.10
C ASP A 27 8.75 -5.43 19.24
N GLU A 28 8.89 -6.73 19.54
CA GLU A 28 8.30 -7.41 20.67
C GLU A 28 8.45 -6.60 21.98
N VAL A 29 7.38 -6.59 22.80
CA VAL A 29 7.34 -6.59 24.28
C VAL A 29 6.28 -5.67 24.94
N GLU A 30 5.57 -4.75 24.27
CA GLU A 30 4.62 -3.86 25.00
C GLU A 30 3.24 -3.66 24.32
N ALA A 31 2.55 -4.77 24.05
CA ALA A 31 1.55 -4.88 22.99
C ALA A 31 0.06 -5.07 23.39
N SER A 32 -0.39 -4.80 24.62
CA SER A 32 -1.82 -5.11 24.94
C SER A 32 -2.82 -3.97 24.64
N ARG A 33 -2.48 -2.70 24.90
CA ARG A 33 -3.41 -1.56 24.69
C ARG A 33 -3.07 -0.63 23.53
N ARG A 34 -1.79 -0.55 23.11
CA ARG A 34 -1.40 0.17 21.88
C ARG A 34 -1.64 -0.64 20.60
N SER A 35 -1.70 -1.98 20.72
CA SER A 35 -1.92 -2.89 19.59
C SER A 35 -3.33 -2.76 19.01
N ALA A 36 -4.38 -2.76 19.83
CA ALA A 36 -5.76 -2.66 19.35
C ALA A 36 -6.03 -1.37 18.55
N TYR A 37 -5.56 -0.22 19.03
CA TYR A 37 -5.70 1.07 18.34
C TYR A 37 -4.87 1.14 17.05
N ALA A 38 -3.66 0.57 17.05
CA ALA A 38 -2.83 0.47 15.87
C ALA A 38 -3.47 -0.45 14.81
N THR A 39 -4.09 -1.57 15.21
CA THR A 39 -4.81 -2.49 14.33
C THR A 39 -6.06 -1.86 13.74
N SER A 40 -6.86 -1.13 14.53
CA SER A 40 -8.06 -0.44 14.04
C SER A 40 -7.74 0.65 13.01
N GLN A 41 -6.69 1.45 13.25
CA GLN A 41 -6.27 2.47 12.28
C GLN A 41 -5.66 1.85 11.03
N VAL A 42 -4.95 0.72 11.17
CA VAL A 42 -4.41 -0.07 10.06
C VAL A 42 -5.55 -0.64 9.21
N ILE A 43 -6.62 -1.16 9.81
CA ILE A 43 -7.86 -1.60 9.14
C ILE A 43 -8.49 -0.43 8.37
N VAL A 44 -8.79 0.69 9.04
CA VAL A 44 -9.40 1.86 8.40
C VAL A 44 -8.57 2.37 7.23
N ASN A 45 -7.27 2.51 7.43
CA ASN A 45 -6.38 3.01 6.38
C ASN A 45 -6.23 1.99 5.23
N ALA A 46 -6.01 0.71 5.52
CA ALA A 46 -5.83 -0.32 4.50
C ALA A 46 -7.08 -0.47 3.61
N PHE A 47 -8.27 -0.50 4.19
CA PHE A 47 -9.48 -0.71 3.39
C PHE A 47 -9.94 0.55 2.65
N THR A 48 -9.71 1.74 3.21
CA THR A 48 -9.98 3.01 2.50
C THR A 48 -9.01 3.19 1.31
N GLU A 49 -7.79 2.68 1.41
CA GLU A 49 -6.73 2.88 0.42
C GLU A 49 -6.69 1.80 -0.67
N PHE A 50 -6.91 0.52 -0.34
CA PHE A 50 -6.79 -0.61 -1.29
C PHE A 50 -8.14 -1.19 -1.73
N GLY A 51 -9.20 -1.02 -0.94
CA GLY A 51 -10.45 -1.76 -1.11
C GLY A 51 -10.30 -3.26 -0.84
N LEU A 52 -11.39 -3.91 -0.42
CA LEU A 52 -11.41 -5.35 -0.12
C LEU A 52 -11.06 -6.23 -1.34
N GLU A 53 -11.56 -5.84 -2.50
CA GLU A 53 -11.47 -6.63 -3.73
C GLU A 53 -10.03 -6.82 -4.21
N GLN A 54 -9.14 -5.85 -3.99
CA GLN A 54 -7.73 -5.98 -4.36
C GLN A 54 -6.96 -6.94 -3.44
N LEU A 55 -7.41 -7.12 -2.19
CA LEU A 55 -6.73 -7.95 -1.18
C LEU A 55 -7.17 -9.43 -1.25
N VAL A 56 -8.45 -9.68 -1.52
CA VAL A 56 -9.02 -11.03 -1.49
C VAL A 56 -9.67 -11.46 -2.82
N GLY A 57 -9.69 -10.59 -3.83
CA GLY A 57 -10.48 -10.79 -5.05
C GLY A 57 -11.98 -10.74 -4.75
N GLY A 58 -12.78 -11.50 -5.50
CA GLY A 58 -14.21 -11.67 -5.23
C GLY A 58 -14.53 -12.73 -4.16
N ARG A 59 -13.61 -13.03 -3.22
CA ARG A 59 -13.82 -14.03 -2.16
C ARG A 59 -14.15 -13.37 -0.83
N LYS A 60 -14.62 -14.16 0.14
CA LYS A 60 -14.88 -13.70 1.51
C LYS A 60 -13.58 -13.28 2.20
N CYS A 61 -13.64 -12.18 2.94
CA CYS A 61 -12.55 -11.62 3.71
C CYS A 61 -12.90 -11.61 5.19
N PHE A 62 -12.16 -12.35 5.99
CA PHE A 62 -12.32 -12.36 7.43
C PHE A 62 -11.41 -11.30 8.06
N ILE A 63 -11.99 -10.46 8.93
CA ILE A 63 -11.35 -9.24 9.44
C ILE A 63 -11.55 -9.14 10.94
N ASN A 64 -10.45 -9.09 11.68
CA ASN A 64 -10.46 -9.05 13.14
C ASN A 64 -10.92 -7.68 13.61
N LEU A 65 -12.04 -7.63 14.33
CA LEU A 65 -12.60 -6.43 14.89
C LEU A 65 -12.29 -6.29 16.37
N THR A 66 -11.93 -5.07 16.73
CA THR A 66 -11.90 -4.62 18.11
C THR A 66 -13.29 -4.13 18.53
N ARG A 67 -13.48 -4.00 19.84
CA ARG A 67 -14.72 -3.50 20.45
C ARG A 67 -15.22 -2.19 19.84
N ASP A 68 -14.32 -1.26 19.53
CA ASP A 68 -14.65 0.10 19.08
C ASP A 68 -15.48 0.09 17.77
N PHE A 69 -15.24 -0.86 16.87
CA PHE A 69 -16.05 -1.06 15.66
C PHE A 69 -17.44 -1.61 15.98
N LEU A 70 -17.53 -2.55 16.93
CA LEU A 70 -18.78 -3.22 17.30
C LEU A 70 -19.76 -2.22 17.94
N VAL A 71 -19.27 -1.40 18.87
CA VAL A 71 -20.10 -0.41 19.57
C VAL A 71 -20.44 0.81 18.69
N GLY A 72 -19.69 1.03 17.61
CA GLY A 72 -19.91 2.09 16.63
C GLY A 72 -19.12 3.37 16.89
N ASP A 73 -18.07 3.31 17.72
CA ASP A 73 -17.15 4.43 17.96
C ASP A 73 -16.22 4.65 16.76
N LEU A 74 -15.95 3.60 15.99
CA LEU A 74 -15.25 3.65 14.70
C LEU A 74 -16.14 3.15 13.56
N PRO A 75 -16.13 3.82 12.38
CA PRO A 75 -16.87 3.37 11.22
C PRO A 75 -16.22 2.14 10.57
N LEU A 76 -17.02 1.24 10.02
CA LEU A 76 -16.54 0.18 9.14
C LEU A 76 -16.23 0.76 7.75
N PRO A 77 -15.00 0.64 7.24
CA PRO A 77 -14.58 1.25 5.97
C PRO A 77 -14.95 0.40 4.73
N PHE A 78 -15.83 -0.60 4.88
CA PHE A 78 -16.15 -1.56 3.83
C PHE A 78 -17.59 -2.06 3.89
N ASP A 79 -18.13 -2.47 2.74
CA ASP A 79 -19.48 -3.01 2.59
C ASP A 79 -19.59 -4.50 2.98
N PRO A 80 -20.81 -4.98 3.32
CA PRO A 80 -21.03 -6.33 3.82
C PRO A 80 -20.82 -7.46 2.79
N ASP A 81 -20.82 -7.17 1.49
CA ASP A 81 -20.86 -8.19 0.43
C ASP A 81 -19.69 -9.20 0.47
N HIS A 82 -18.53 -8.77 0.97
CA HIS A 82 -17.32 -9.62 1.05
C HIS A 82 -16.68 -9.66 2.44
N ALA A 83 -17.18 -8.87 3.41
CA ALA A 83 -16.56 -8.73 4.73
C ALA A 83 -17.23 -9.62 5.78
N ILE A 84 -16.44 -10.49 6.39
CA ILE A 84 -16.81 -11.27 7.57
C ILE A 84 -16.11 -10.65 8.78
N LEU A 85 -16.89 -10.26 9.78
CA LEU A 85 -16.40 -9.56 10.95
C LEU A 85 -16.03 -10.59 12.03
N GLU A 86 -14.74 -10.75 12.30
CA GLU A 86 -14.23 -11.64 13.34
C GLU A 86 -14.23 -10.92 14.70
N ILE A 87 -15.00 -11.43 15.65
CA ILE A 87 -14.99 -10.96 17.04
C ILE A 87 -13.97 -11.80 17.79
N LEU A 88 -12.91 -11.14 18.25
CA LEU A 88 -11.83 -11.75 19.01
C LEU A 88 -12.33 -12.28 20.37
N GLU A 89 -11.77 -13.41 20.79
CA GLU A 89 -11.89 -14.01 22.12
C GLU A 89 -11.53 -13.03 23.26
N THR A 90 -10.66 -12.06 22.98
CA THR A 90 -10.27 -11.00 23.93
C THR A 90 -11.32 -9.90 24.13
N VAL A 91 -12.36 -9.82 23.29
CA VAL A 91 -13.41 -8.79 23.42
C VAL A 91 -14.41 -9.20 24.50
N GLU A 92 -14.58 -8.35 25.51
CA GLU A 92 -15.61 -8.55 26.55
C GLU A 92 -17.03 -8.30 25.99
N ILE A 93 -17.90 -9.30 26.15
CA ILE A 93 -19.26 -9.30 25.59
C ILE A 93 -20.28 -8.76 26.60
N ASP A 94 -20.41 -7.43 26.62
CA ASP A 94 -21.49 -6.75 27.34
C ASP A 94 -22.68 -6.41 26.43
N ASP A 95 -23.68 -5.72 26.98
CA ASP A 95 -24.91 -5.39 26.26
C ASP A 95 -24.67 -4.40 25.11
N ALA A 96 -23.64 -3.56 25.19
CA ALA A 96 -23.29 -2.62 24.11
C ALA A 96 -22.69 -3.36 22.92
N VAL A 97 -21.77 -4.30 23.17
CA VAL A 97 -21.19 -5.16 22.12
C VAL A 97 -22.27 -6.04 21.51
N LEU A 98 -23.13 -6.67 22.33
CA LEU A 98 -24.21 -7.52 21.82
C LEU A 98 -25.19 -6.74 20.93
N ALA A 99 -25.62 -5.55 21.35
CA ALA A 99 -26.48 -4.69 20.55
C ALA A 99 -25.77 -4.21 19.27
N GLY A 100 -24.48 -3.87 19.38
CA GLY A 100 -23.62 -3.49 18.27
C GLY A 100 -23.55 -4.57 17.19
N THR A 101 -23.18 -5.79 17.58
CA THR A 101 -23.13 -6.96 16.70
C THR A 101 -24.48 -7.24 16.05
N ALA A 102 -25.59 -7.16 16.80
CA ALA A 102 -26.92 -7.36 16.24
C ALA A 102 -27.28 -6.30 15.17
N ARG A 103 -26.88 -5.04 15.36
CA ARG A 103 -27.04 -3.99 14.34
C ARG A 103 -26.24 -4.29 13.08
N LEU A 104 -25.00 -4.75 13.22
CA LEU A 104 -24.14 -5.10 12.08
C LEU A 104 -24.73 -6.25 11.27
N VAL A 105 -25.27 -7.28 11.94
CA VAL A 105 -26.00 -8.37 11.28
C VAL A 105 -27.22 -7.84 10.52
N GLN A 106 -28.00 -6.91 11.10
CA GLN A 106 -29.14 -6.30 10.41
C GLN A 106 -28.73 -5.46 9.20
N GLN A 107 -27.50 -4.93 9.18
CA GLN A 107 -26.92 -4.21 8.05
C GLN A 107 -26.37 -5.14 6.96
N GLY A 108 -26.40 -6.46 7.19
CA GLY A 108 -26.02 -7.49 6.21
C GLY A 108 -24.65 -8.11 6.44
N TYR A 109 -23.90 -7.68 7.46
CA TYR A 109 -22.60 -8.29 7.75
C TYR A 109 -22.76 -9.69 8.34
N GLU A 110 -21.88 -10.60 7.94
CA GLU A 110 -21.72 -11.90 8.58
C GLU A 110 -20.70 -11.80 9.73
N ILE A 111 -20.98 -12.49 10.83
CA ILE A 111 -20.13 -12.48 12.04
C ILE A 111 -19.42 -13.83 12.17
N ALA A 112 -18.15 -13.77 12.55
CA ALA A 112 -17.32 -14.91 12.91
C ALA A 112 -16.86 -14.75 14.36
N LEU A 113 -16.88 -15.85 15.14
CA LEU A 113 -16.29 -15.89 16.48
C LEU A 113 -14.91 -16.54 16.39
N ASP A 114 -13.87 -15.80 16.76
CA ASP A 114 -12.47 -16.25 16.72
C ASP A 114 -12.08 -16.96 18.02
N ASP A 115 -11.22 -17.97 17.94
CA ASP A 115 -10.73 -18.78 19.06
C ASP A 115 -11.82 -19.11 20.13
N PHE A 116 -13.00 -19.56 19.69
CA PHE A 116 -14.18 -19.61 20.54
C PHE A 116 -14.06 -20.60 21.71
N VAL A 117 -14.44 -20.13 22.91
CA VAL A 117 -14.51 -20.92 24.15
C VAL A 117 -15.81 -20.63 24.91
N PHE A 118 -16.47 -21.68 25.41
CA PHE A 118 -17.65 -21.52 26.26
C PHE A 118 -17.32 -21.00 27.65
N GLY A 119 -18.21 -20.18 28.22
CA GLY A 119 -18.12 -19.72 29.60
C GLY A 119 -17.40 -18.38 29.75
N LEU A 120 -16.96 -17.77 28.65
CA LEU A 120 -16.39 -16.42 28.60
C LEU A 120 -17.41 -15.36 28.16
N GLY A 121 -18.65 -15.75 27.86
CA GLY A 121 -19.75 -14.85 27.48
C GLY A 121 -19.97 -14.75 25.98
N HIS A 122 -19.00 -15.15 25.14
CA HIS A 122 -19.12 -15.21 23.69
C HIS A 122 -20.24 -16.13 23.20
N GLU A 123 -20.69 -17.10 24.00
CA GLU A 123 -21.84 -17.94 23.65
C GLU A 123 -23.13 -17.16 23.42
N ARG A 124 -23.24 -15.92 23.96
CA ARG A 124 -24.36 -15.00 23.72
C ARG A 124 -24.45 -14.58 22.24
N LEU A 125 -23.36 -14.67 21.49
CA LEU A 125 -23.27 -14.27 20.09
C LEU A 125 -23.55 -15.43 19.12
N LEU A 126 -23.68 -16.68 19.58
CA LEU A 126 -23.89 -17.84 18.70
C LEU A 126 -25.14 -17.70 17.82
N GLY A 127 -26.21 -17.09 18.34
CA GLY A 127 -27.42 -16.83 17.55
C GLY A 127 -27.26 -15.78 16.43
N LEU A 128 -26.16 -15.03 16.43
CA LEU A 128 -25.82 -13.99 15.46
C LEU A 128 -24.65 -14.38 14.54
N ALA A 129 -23.95 -15.47 14.87
CA ALA A 129 -22.76 -15.91 14.16
C ALA A 129 -23.12 -16.68 12.87
N ALA A 130 -22.37 -16.41 11.81
CA ALA A 130 -22.33 -17.22 10.60
C ALA A 130 -21.16 -18.21 10.63
N TYR A 131 -20.10 -17.89 11.37
CA TYR A 131 -18.90 -18.72 11.50
C TYR A 131 -18.45 -18.82 12.95
N VAL A 132 -17.91 -19.99 13.33
CA VAL A 132 -17.20 -20.19 14.60
C VAL A 132 -15.88 -20.89 14.30
N LYS A 133 -14.79 -20.27 14.71
CA LYS A 133 -13.42 -20.77 14.54
C LYS A 133 -12.98 -21.44 15.83
N LEU A 134 -12.40 -22.64 15.71
CA LEU A 134 -11.97 -23.46 16.84
C LEU A 134 -10.54 -23.96 16.59
N ASP A 135 -9.63 -23.63 17.51
CA ASP A 135 -8.27 -24.18 17.53
C ASP A 135 -8.28 -25.67 17.89
N LEU A 136 -7.70 -26.51 17.01
CA LEU A 136 -7.57 -27.95 17.23
C LEU A 136 -6.51 -28.32 18.28
N LEU A 137 -5.55 -27.44 18.56
CA LEU A 137 -4.39 -27.73 19.42
C LEU A 137 -4.63 -27.44 20.90
N ILE A 138 -5.67 -26.66 21.23
CA ILE A 138 -5.92 -26.20 22.60
C ILE A 138 -6.82 -27.17 23.37
N ARG A 139 -7.47 -28.14 22.69
CA ARG A 139 -8.54 -28.97 23.25
C ARG A 139 -8.24 -30.45 23.13
N GLU A 140 -8.61 -31.22 24.14
CA GLU A 140 -8.69 -32.67 24.04
C GLU A 140 -9.83 -33.07 23.08
N PRO A 141 -9.73 -34.20 22.35
CA PRO A 141 -10.72 -34.59 21.33
C PRO A 141 -12.17 -34.66 21.84
N ASP A 142 -12.38 -35.11 23.07
CA ASP A 142 -13.71 -35.23 23.67
C ASP A 142 -14.34 -33.85 23.95
N GLU A 143 -13.54 -32.89 24.42
CA GLU A 143 -14.00 -31.51 24.65
C GLU A 143 -14.32 -30.83 23.31
N LEU A 144 -13.47 -31.04 22.30
CA LEU A 144 -13.69 -30.52 20.95
C LEU A 144 -15.03 -31.01 20.38
N MET A 145 -15.34 -32.31 20.52
CA MET A 145 -16.61 -32.88 20.09
C MET A 145 -17.80 -32.23 20.82
N GLU A 146 -17.73 -32.05 22.14
CA GLU A 146 -18.80 -31.40 22.90
C GLU A 146 -19.05 -29.96 22.43
N VAL A 147 -17.97 -29.19 22.20
CA VAL A 147 -18.07 -27.81 21.71
C VAL A 147 -18.75 -27.78 20.34
N VAL A 148 -18.32 -28.67 19.43
CA VAL A 148 -18.88 -28.77 18.09
C VAL A 148 -20.36 -29.14 18.13
N GLU A 149 -20.76 -30.14 18.92
CA GLU A 149 -22.17 -30.52 19.08
C GLU A 149 -23.03 -29.35 19.58
N ARG A 150 -22.51 -28.55 20.52
CA ARG A 150 -23.22 -27.37 21.03
C ARG A 150 -23.36 -26.30 19.97
N CYS A 151 -22.31 -26.01 19.20
CA CYS A 151 -22.38 -25.06 18.09
C CYS A 151 -23.34 -25.53 16.99
N ARG A 152 -23.41 -26.84 16.71
CA ARG A 152 -24.33 -27.42 15.71
C ARG A 152 -25.81 -27.28 16.05
N ARG A 153 -26.17 -26.91 17.29
CA ARG A 153 -27.54 -26.52 17.64
C ARG A 153 -28.00 -25.25 16.91
N TYR A 154 -27.07 -24.51 16.31
CA TYR A 154 -27.31 -23.33 15.50
C TYR A 154 -27.05 -23.68 14.02
N PRO A 155 -28.09 -24.03 13.24
CA PRO A 155 -27.92 -24.62 11.90
C PRO A 155 -27.32 -23.66 10.86
N GLY A 156 -27.27 -22.36 11.14
CA GLY A 156 -26.66 -21.36 10.27
C GLY A 156 -25.14 -21.22 10.42
N ILE A 157 -24.54 -21.84 11.45
CA ILE A 157 -23.10 -21.70 11.74
C ILE A 157 -22.28 -22.68 10.91
N LYS A 158 -21.27 -22.14 10.22
CA LYS A 158 -20.15 -22.91 9.66
C LYS A 158 -18.99 -22.98 10.65
N LEU A 159 -18.45 -24.18 10.85
CA LEU A 159 -17.32 -24.41 11.74
C LEU A 159 -16.01 -24.39 10.95
N VAL A 160 -15.06 -23.60 11.42
CA VAL A 160 -13.70 -23.50 10.88
C VAL A 160 -12.74 -24.15 11.86
N ALA A 161 -11.99 -25.16 11.41
CA ALA A 161 -10.90 -25.74 12.19
C ALA A 161 -9.62 -24.95 11.94
N GLU A 162 -9.02 -24.45 13.02
CA GLU A 162 -7.78 -23.68 12.97
C GLU A 162 -6.57 -24.50 13.43
N ARG A 163 -5.38 -24.01 13.11
CA ARG A 163 -4.08 -24.66 13.36
C ARG A 163 -4.03 -26.10 12.84
N VAL A 164 -4.60 -26.32 11.65
CA VAL A 164 -4.50 -27.58 10.92
C VAL A 164 -3.07 -27.74 10.35
N GLU A 165 -2.17 -28.28 11.17
CA GLU A 165 -0.73 -28.40 10.87
C GLU A 165 -0.27 -29.77 10.36
N THR A 166 -1.07 -30.83 10.54
CA THR A 166 -0.72 -32.20 10.14
C THR A 166 -1.87 -32.90 9.41
N GLU A 167 -1.57 -34.01 8.73
CA GLU A 167 -2.59 -34.86 8.10
C GLU A 167 -3.54 -35.49 9.13
N GLU A 168 -3.04 -35.78 10.33
CA GLU A 168 -3.85 -36.26 11.46
C GLU A 168 -4.88 -35.21 11.89
N HIS A 169 -4.51 -33.92 11.92
CA HIS A 169 -5.47 -32.84 12.21
C HIS A 169 -6.55 -32.74 11.14
N ILE A 170 -6.22 -32.95 9.86
CA ILE A 170 -7.21 -32.97 8.76
C ILE A 170 -8.21 -34.11 8.98
N LEU A 171 -7.72 -35.31 9.32
CA LEU A 171 -8.58 -36.46 9.61
C LEU A 171 -9.48 -36.22 10.82
N LEU A 172 -8.94 -35.67 11.91
CA LEU A 172 -9.70 -35.31 13.10
C LEU A 172 -10.79 -34.28 12.77
N ALA A 173 -10.44 -33.19 12.08
CA ALA A 173 -11.39 -32.16 11.67
C ALA A 173 -12.53 -32.75 10.82
N LYS A 174 -12.22 -33.74 9.98
CA LYS A 174 -13.22 -34.44 9.17
C LYS A 174 -14.15 -35.32 9.99
N GLN A 175 -13.60 -36.04 10.98
CA GLN A 175 -14.37 -36.92 11.86
C GLN A 175 -15.30 -36.14 12.77
N VAL A 176 -14.81 -35.04 13.34
CA VAL A 176 -15.59 -34.13 14.20
C VAL A 176 -16.63 -33.35 13.37
N GLY A 177 -16.40 -33.20 12.07
CA GLY A 177 -17.36 -32.65 11.12
C GLY A 177 -17.25 -31.14 10.99
N PHE A 178 -16.04 -30.60 10.86
CA PHE A 178 -15.81 -29.20 10.49
C PHE A 178 -16.20 -28.92 9.04
N ASP A 179 -16.55 -27.67 8.72
CA ASP A 179 -16.96 -27.27 7.37
C ASP A 179 -15.79 -26.70 6.55
N LEU A 180 -14.88 -25.98 7.22
CA LEU A 180 -13.72 -25.31 6.64
C LEU A 180 -12.45 -25.59 7.43
N LEU A 181 -11.29 -25.47 6.77
CA LEU A 181 -9.98 -25.74 7.33
C LEU A 181 -9.04 -24.54 7.15
N GLN A 182 -8.26 -24.24 8.17
CA GLN A 182 -7.22 -23.20 8.17
C GLN A 182 -5.97 -23.69 8.90
N GLY A 183 -4.82 -23.70 8.21
CA GLY A 183 -3.55 -24.14 8.81
C GLY A 183 -2.51 -24.60 7.79
N TYR A 184 -1.27 -24.78 8.24
CA TYR A 184 -0.12 -25.04 7.38
C TYR A 184 -0.20 -26.33 6.54
N ALA A 185 -0.92 -27.37 7.00
CA ALA A 185 -1.08 -28.61 6.24
C ALA A 185 -2.03 -28.46 5.04
N VAL A 186 -2.97 -27.51 5.08
CA VAL A 186 -3.91 -27.24 3.98
C VAL A 186 -3.44 -26.07 3.09
N GLY A 187 -2.67 -25.14 3.66
CA GLY A 187 -1.97 -24.11 2.89
C GLY A 187 -1.22 -23.12 3.77
N ARG A 188 -0.09 -22.61 3.28
CA ARG A 188 0.71 -21.62 4.02
C ARG A 188 0.11 -20.21 3.90
N PRO A 189 0.16 -19.37 4.95
CA PRO A 189 -0.13 -17.94 4.86
C PRO A 189 0.67 -17.32 3.72
N GLN A 190 0.00 -16.53 2.91
CA GLN A 190 0.62 -15.78 1.84
C GLN A 190 0.82 -14.37 2.33
N VAL A 191 2.07 -13.93 2.43
CA VAL A 191 2.35 -12.51 2.64
C VAL A 191 2.09 -11.84 1.30
N LEU A 192 0.98 -11.11 1.19
CA LEU A 192 0.81 -10.17 0.10
C LEU A 192 1.64 -8.94 0.44
N THR A 193 2.80 -8.84 -0.21
CA THR A 193 3.51 -7.56 -0.29
C THR A 193 2.78 -6.72 -1.33
N ALA A 194 1.62 -6.18 -0.98
CA ALA A 194 1.16 -4.99 -1.68
C ALA A 194 2.17 -3.90 -1.34
N VAL A 195 2.88 -3.35 -2.35
CA VAL A 195 3.64 -2.12 -2.16
C VAL A 195 2.61 -1.00 -1.99
N ALA A 196 2.03 -0.94 -0.80
CA ALA A 196 1.16 0.11 -0.35
C ALA A 196 1.98 1.42 -0.34
N LEU A 197 1.83 2.22 -1.40
CA LEU A 197 2.38 3.56 -1.43
C LEU A 197 1.70 4.33 -0.31
N SER A 198 2.42 4.70 0.76
CA SER A 198 1.82 5.42 1.89
C SER A 198 1.03 6.66 1.42
N PRO A 199 0.05 7.17 2.20
CA PRO A 199 -0.72 8.35 1.81
C PRO A 199 0.13 9.56 1.43
N SER A 200 1.30 9.72 2.05
CA SER A 200 2.27 10.74 1.69
C SER A 200 2.95 10.44 0.33
N ARG A 201 3.20 9.16 0.00
CA ARG A 201 3.68 8.72 -1.32
C ARG A 201 2.61 8.97 -2.40
N LEU A 202 1.35 8.59 -2.18
CA LEU A 202 0.26 8.89 -3.13
C LEU A 202 0.11 10.40 -3.36
N ARG A 203 0.10 11.22 -2.31
CA ARG A 203 0.05 12.69 -2.45
C ARG A 203 1.22 13.27 -3.23
N ARG A 204 2.42 12.73 -3.07
CA ARG A 204 3.59 13.19 -3.85
C ARG A 204 3.53 12.72 -5.30
N LEU A 205 2.91 11.57 -5.57
CA LEU A 205 2.63 11.09 -6.93
C LEU A 205 1.57 11.94 -7.62
N GLU A 206 0.49 12.27 -6.92
CA GLU A 206 -0.51 13.23 -7.37
C GLU A 206 0.11 14.61 -7.62
N LEU A 207 0.99 15.06 -6.73
CA LEU A 207 1.77 16.28 -6.93
C LEU A 207 2.55 16.19 -8.23
N LEU A 208 3.31 15.10 -8.44
CA LEU A 208 4.11 14.88 -9.65
C LEU A 208 3.27 14.92 -10.93
N GLY A 209 2.12 14.24 -10.97
CA GLY A 209 1.18 14.31 -12.09
C GLY A 209 0.59 15.72 -12.29
N ALA A 210 0.29 16.44 -11.21
CA ALA A 210 -0.23 17.79 -11.28
C ALA A 210 0.79 18.81 -11.80
N VAL A 211 2.09 18.64 -11.51
CA VAL A 211 3.13 19.55 -12.02
C VAL A 211 3.57 19.24 -13.45
N THR A 212 3.21 18.09 -14.03
CA THR A 212 3.64 17.64 -15.37
C THR A 212 2.60 17.85 -16.46
N ALA A 213 1.36 18.19 -16.10
CA ALA A 213 0.34 18.61 -17.05
C ALA A 213 0.77 19.88 -17.81
N GLU A 214 0.47 19.96 -19.12
CA GLU A 214 0.78 21.12 -19.98
C GLU A 214 0.21 22.45 -19.40
N ASP A 215 -0.94 22.37 -18.73
CA ASP A 215 -1.56 23.45 -17.97
C ASP A 215 -1.56 23.13 -16.47
N ALA A 216 -0.37 23.10 -15.85
CA ALA A 216 -0.23 22.85 -14.43
C ALA A 216 -1.06 23.85 -13.59
N ASP A 217 -2.19 23.40 -13.05
CA ASP A 217 -3.06 24.22 -12.22
C ASP A 217 -2.38 24.49 -10.87
N ILE A 218 -1.89 25.73 -10.72
CA ILE A 218 -1.25 26.23 -9.51
C ILE A 218 -2.16 26.06 -8.28
N ALA A 219 -3.48 26.16 -8.43
CA ALA A 219 -4.42 25.94 -7.35
C ALA A 219 -4.42 24.47 -6.90
N LYS A 220 -4.44 23.52 -7.85
CA LYS A 220 -4.34 22.07 -7.58
C LYS A 220 -2.99 21.69 -6.97
N VAL A 221 -1.89 22.22 -7.50
CA VAL A 221 -0.54 22.02 -6.92
C VAL A 221 -0.48 22.57 -5.50
N SER A 222 -1.04 23.76 -5.26
CA SER A 222 -1.06 24.38 -3.93
C SER A 222 -1.91 23.60 -2.94
N SER A 223 -3.06 23.05 -3.34
CA SER A 223 -3.92 22.27 -2.46
C SER A 223 -3.25 20.95 -2.06
N ILE A 224 -2.57 20.28 -3.00
CA ILE A 224 -1.83 19.04 -2.73
C ILE A 224 -0.70 19.32 -1.74
N VAL A 225 0.10 20.37 -1.96
CA VAL A 225 1.18 20.74 -1.04
C VAL A 225 0.63 21.13 0.35
N GLN A 226 -0.48 21.88 0.41
CA GLN A 226 -1.12 22.27 1.68
C GLN A 226 -1.67 21.08 2.49
N SER A 227 -2.13 20.03 1.80
CA SER A 227 -2.66 18.82 2.44
C SER A 227 -1.57 17.96 3.11
N ASP A 228 -0.29 18.25 2.85
CA ASP A 228 0.85 17.55 3.42
C ASP A 228 1.75 18.52 4.21
N PRO A 229 1.74 18.45 5.55
CA PRO A 229 2.52 19.34 6.41
C PRO A 229 4.04 19.29 6.16
N ALA A 230 4.58 18.14 5.77
CA ALA A 230 6.00 17.97 5.48
C ALA A 230 6.38 18.63 4.15
N LEU A 231 5.54 18.46 3.11
CA LEU A 231 5.69 19.18 1.83
C LEU A 231 5.55 20.69 2.03
N SER A 232 4.54 21.13 2.76
CA SER A 232 4.30 22.53 3.10
C SER A 232 5.50 23.18 3.78
N TYR A 233 6.04 22.54 4.82
CA TYR A 233 7.21 23.05 5.54
C TYR A 233 8.43 23.17 4.62
N ARG A 234 8.69 22.15 3.79
CA ARG A 234 9.86 22.11 2.89
C ARG A 234 9.74 23.16 1.78
N VAL A 235 8.57 23.30 1.15
CA VAL A 235 8.30 24.32 0.12
C VAL A 235 8.46 25.74 0.68
N LEU A 236 7.94 26.00 1.88
CA LEU A 236 8.12 27.28 2.56
C LEU A 236 9.57 27.55 2.94
N ARG A 237 10.30 26.56 3.47
CA ARG A 237 11.71 26.68 3.81
C ARG A 237 12.58 26.95 2.57
N ALA A 238 12.36 26.21 1.48
CA ALA A 238 13.09 26.37 0.22
C ALA A 238 12.95 27.78 -0.34
N THR A 239 11.71 28.27 -0.38
CA THR A 239 11.41 29.61 -0.86
C THR A 239 12.15 30.65 -0.02
N ASN A 240 12.11 30.51 1.30
CA ASN A 240 12.76 31.43 2.23
C ASN A 240 14.30 31.33 2.25
N SER A 241 14.88 30.17 1.95
CA SER A 241 16.33 29.98 1.82
C SER A 241 16.87 30.55 0.50
N ALA A 242 16.15 30.34 -0.61
CA ALA A 242 16.48 30.95 -1.91
C ALA A 242 16.21 32.47 -1.92
N ALA A 243 15.29 32.95 -1.09
CA ALA A 243 14.89 34.34 -0.94
C ALA A 243 15.75 35.14 0.06
N SER A 244 17.03 34.78 0.25
CA SER A 244 17.95 35.43 1.22
C SER A 244 18.19 36.94 1.01
N GLY A 245 17.46 37.60 0.09
CA GLY A 245 17.42 39.04 -0.13
C GLY A 245 16.01 39.65 -0.26
N LEU A 246 14.92 38.93 0.04
CA LEU A 246 13.57 39.52 0.04
C LEU A 246 13.28 40.27 1.36
N PRO A 247 12.58 41.42 1.31
CA PRO A 247 12.25 42.20 2.51
C PRO A 247 11.21 41.51 3.43
N ARG A 248 10.53 40.46 2.96
CA ARG A 248 9.53 39.72 3.72
C ARG A 248 9.62 38.22 3.43
N LYS A 249 9.60 37.40 4.49
CA LYS A 249 9.55 35.94 4.37
C LYS A 249 8.20 35.48 3.85
N VAL A 250 8.20 34.48 2.97
CA VAL A 250 7.01 33.86 2.41
C VAL A 250 6.36 32.96 3.45
N ALA A 251 5.09 33.22 3.76
CA ALA A 251 4.33 32.51 4.80
C ALA A 251 3.19 31.65 4.24
N SER A 252 2.84 31.81 2.96
CA SER A 252 1.77 31.09 2.27
C SER A 252 2.37 30.03 1.35
N VAL A 253 1.84 28.80 1.44
CA VAL A 253 2.21 27.69 0.54
C VAL A 253 1.88 28.05 -0.90
N ARG A 254 0.75 28.72 -1.15
CA ARG A 254 0.35 29.17 -2.48
C ARG A 254 1.36 30.16 -3.06
N ASP A 255 1.80 31.13 -2.25
CA ASP A 255 2.78 32.13 -2.68
C ASP A 255 4.15 31.51 -2.93
N ALA A 256 4.53 30.52 -2.09
CA ALA A 256 5.73 29.74 -2.27
C ALA A 256 5.70 28.90 -3.56
N VAL A 257 4.56 28.29 -3.88
CA VAL A 257 4.35 27.55 -5.13
C VAL A 257 4.48 28.47 -6.35
N VAL A 258 3.90 29.67 -6.30
CA VAL A 258 3.99 30.67 -7.37
C VAL A 258 5.43 31.18 -7.56
N LEU A 259 6.15 31.45 -6.46
CA LEU A 259 7.53 31.95 -6.50
C LEU A 259 8.56 30.91 -6.95
N LEU A 260 8.36 29.63 -6.61
CA LEU A 260 9.27 28.55 -6.99
C LEU A 260 9.07 28.07 -8.43
N GLY A 261 7.84 28.11 -8.93
CA GLY A 261 7.47 27.60 -10.24
C GLY A 261 7.34 26.07 -10.29
N SER A 262 6.62 25.58 -11.31
CA SER A 262 6.27 24.17 -11.52
C SER A 262 7.50 23.24 -11.63
N ALA A 263 8.55 23.67 -12.33
CA ALA A 263 9.75 22.87 -12.54
C ALA A 263 10.49 22.51 -11.24
N LYS A 264 10.62 23.46 -10.29
CA LYS A 264 11.29 23.20 -9.00
C LYS A 264 10.44 22.36 -8.05
N ILE A 265 9.12 22.55 -8.04
CA ILE A 265 8.19 21.77 -7.22
C ILE A 265 8.18 20.31 -7.67
N ARG A 266 8.24 20.07 -8.98
CA ARG A 266 8.34 18.73 -9.55
C ARG A 266 9.60 17.99 -9.13
N GLN A 267 10.76 18.65 -9.19
CA GLN A 267 12.04 18.08 -8.77
C GLN A 267 12.03 17.69 -7.28
N TRP A 268 11.33 18.45 -6.45
CA TRP A 268 11.20 18.17 -5.01
C TRP A 268 10.17 17.07 -4.72
N ALA A 269 9.04 17.07 -5.42
CA ALA A 269 8.06 15.99 -5.36
C ALA A 269 8.68 14.65 -5.76
N ALA A 270 9.48 14.66 -6.83
CA ALA A 270 10.25 13.54 -7.34
C ALA A 270 11.24 12.98 -6.32
N LEU A 271 12.05 13.86 -5.74
CA LEU A 271 13.06 13.49 -4.77
C LEU A 271 12.45 12.95 -3.47
N MET A 272 11.31 13.50 -3.04
CA MET A 272 10.60 12.98 -1.87
C MET A 272 9.92 11.65 -2.16
N LEU A 273 9.41 11.43 -3.38
CA LEU A 273 8.94 10.10 -3.77
C LEU A 273 10.03 9.06 -3.73
N VAL A 274 11.16 9.39 -4.34
CA VAL A 274 12.36 8.55 -4.35
C VAL A 274 12.81 8.28 -2.90
N SER A 275 12.76 9.28 -2.00
CA SER A 275 13.15 9.11 -0.58
C SER A 275 12.18 8.27 0.25
N ASP A 276 10.87 8.37 0.02
CA ASP A 276 9.85 7.65 0.80
C ASP A 276 9.54 6.25 0.27
N VAL A 277 9.81 6.02 -1.01
CA VAL A 277 9.79 4.70 -1.64
C VAL A 277 11.04 3.90 -1.23
N ALA A 278 12.10 4.61 -0.85
CA ALA A 278 13.41 4.07 -0.53
C ALA A 278 13.74 3.99 0.96
N GLU A 279 12.78 3.67 1.84
CA GLU A 279 13.14 3.28 3.21
C GLU A 279 14.20 2.14 3.23
N SER A 280 14.32 1.38 2.13
CA SER A 280 15.33 0.34 1.90
C SER A 280 16.33 0.61 0.76
N ALA A 281 16.22 1.70 -0.03
CA ALA A 281 17.12 1.93 -1.17
C ALA A 281 18.40 2.65 -0.75
N THR A 282 19.53 2.25 -1.32
CA THR A 282 20.83 2.83 -1.03
C THR A 282 20.95 4.23 -1.62
N GLU A 283 21.82 5.07 -1.06
CA GLU A 283 22.13 6.41 -1.59
C GLU A 283 22.55 6.37 -3.08
N ASP A 284 23.21 5.29 -3.48
CA ASP A 284 23.62 5.02 -4.86
C ASP A 284 22.41 4.76 -5.79
N GLN A 285 21.42 3.99 -5.32
CA GLN A 285 20.17 3.74 -6.04
C GLN A 285 19.33 5.02 -6.21
N LEU A 286 19.29 5.88 -5.19
CA LEU A 286 18.66 7.20 -5.26
C LEU A 286 19.36 8.10 -6.28
N SER A 287 20.69 8.16 -6.21
CA SER A 287 21.52 8.95 -7.11
C SER A 287 21.34 8.52 -8.56
N THR A 288 21.33 7.21 -8.81
CA THR A 288 21.12 6.62 -10.14
C THR A 288 19.75 6.98 -10.71
N THR A 289 18.69 6.83 -9.92
CA THR A 289 17.31 7.17 -10.34
C THR A 289 17.17 8.66 -10.68
N MET A 290 17.74 9.53 -9.85
CA MET A 290 17.74 10.98 -10.07
C MET A 290 18.61 11.39 -11.27
N ALA A 291 19.76 10.74 -11.46
CA ALA A 291 20.63 10.95 -12.61
C ALA A 291 19.94 10.54 -13.91
N ARG A 292 19.22 9.41 -13.94
CA ARG A 292 18.41 8.99 -15.08
C ARG A 292 17.35 10.01 -15.46
N ALA A 293 16.57 10.47 -14.48
CA ALA A 293 15.54 11.49 -14.70
C ALA A 293 16.15 12.76 -15.33
N ARG A 294 17.27 13.22 -14.78
CA ARG A 294 17.98 14.40 -15.27
C ARG A 294 18.62 14.20 -16.66
N LEU A 295 19.11 13.00 -16.94
CA LEU A 295 19.65 12.66 -18.25
C LEU A 295 18.53 12.63 -19.31
N CYS A 296 17.38 12.02 -19.01
CA CYS A 296 16.21 12.04 -19.89
C CYS A 296 15.78 13.48 -20.23
N GLN A 297 15.73 14.36 -19.24
CA GLN A 297 15.46 15.78 -19.45
C GLN A 297 16.46 16.43 -20.43
N THR A 298 17.75 16.24 -20.18
CA THR A 298 18.82 16.86 -20.97
C THR A 298 18.83 16.34 -22.42
N VAL A 299 18.58 15.05 -22.61
CA VAL A 299 18.47 14.42 -23.94
C VAL A 299 17.24 14.96 -24.67
N ALA A 300 16.10 15.06 -24.00
CA ALA A 300 14.88 15.60 -24.59
C ALA A 300 15.04 17.07 -25.03
N GLU A 301 15.64 17.92 -24.21
CA GLU A 301 15.91 19.33 -24.54
C GLU A 301 16.79 19.46 -25.80
N ARG A 302 17.79 18.59 -25.95
CA ARG A 302 18.65 18.55 -27.15
C ARG A 302 17.91 18.12 -28.41
N LEU A 303 16.90 17.26 -28.26
CA LEU A 303 16.03 16.81 -29.36
C LEU A 303 14.88 17.80 -29.64
N GLY A 304 14.85 18.95 -28.96
CA GLY A 304 13.80 19.96 -29.12
C GLY A 304 12.45 19.54 -28.51
N LEU A 305 12.46 18.65 -27.52
CA LEU A 305 11.28 18.15 -26.82
C LEU A 305 11.09 18.87 -25.48
N GLN A 306 9.90 18.68 -24.90
CA GLN A 306 9.56 19.11 -23.54
C GLN A 306 10.41 18.33 -22.52
N GLY A 307 11.52 18.92 -22.07
CA GLY A 307 12.45 18.30 -21.10
C GLY A 307 11.78 17.90 -19.78
N ASP A 308 10.76 18.65 -19.43
CA ASP A 308 9.93 18.52 -18.25
C ASP A 308 9.12 17.19 -18.22
N ALA A 309 8.57 16.79 -19.36
CA ALA A 309 7.87 15.50 -19.50
C ALA A 309 8.87 14.34 -19.49
N ALA A 310 10.02 14.49 -20.17
CA ALA A 310 11.07 13.48 -20.21
C ALA A 310 11.72 13.23 -18.84
N PHE A 311 11.85 14.26 -18.00
CA PHE A 311 12.29 14.10 -16.60
C PHE A 311 11.39 13.12 -15.85
N THR A 312 10.08 13.28 -16.02
CA THR A 312 9.05 12.49 -15.36
C THR A 312 9.09 11.03 -15.81
N VAL A 313 9.24 10.80 -17.11
CA VAL A 313 9.40 9.44 -17.68
C VAL A 313 10.64 8.76 -17.09
N GLY A 314 11.80 9.43 -17.10
CA GLY A 314 13.04 8.87 -16.54
C GLY A 314 12.95 8.57 -15.04
N LEU A 315 12.25 9.44 -14.30
CA LEU A 315 12.03 9.26 -12.87
C LEU A 315 11.10 8.08 -12.57
N LEU A 316 9.92 8.02 -13.19
CA LEU A 316 8.94 6.97 -12.92
C LEU A 316 9.47 5.60 -13.35
N ALA A 317 10.23 5.53 -14.44
CA ALA A 317 10.93 4.31 -14.83
C ALA A 317 11.94 3.86 -13.74
N GLY A 318 12.73 4.78 -13.19
CA GLY A 318 13.66 4.46 -12.10
C GLY A 318 12.95 4.08 -10.80
N VAL A 319 11.85 4.76 -10.45
CA VAL A 319 11.05 4.44 -9.26
C VAL A 319 10.43 3.04 -9.38
N ALA A 320 9.87 2.68 -10.53
CA ALA A 320 9.33 1.33 -10.77
C ALA A 320 10.39 0.24 -10.57
N GLU A 321 11.62 0.49 -11.04
CA GLU A 321 12.76 -0.41 -10.83
C GLU A 321 13.15 -0.51 -9.34
N LEU A 322 13.14 0.60 -8.59
CA LEU A 322 13.44 0.60 -7.15
C LEU A 322 12.43 -0.23 -6.34
N ILE A 323 11.14 -0.19 -6.68
CA ILE A 323 10.08 -0.97 -5.99
C ILE A 323 9.88 -2.37 -6.54
N SER A 324 10.61 -2.74 -7.60
CA SER A 324 10.42 -4.02 -8.30
C SER A 324 8.96 -4.24 -8.76
N GLU A 325 8.25 -3.17 -9.15
CA GLU A 325 6.90 -3.26 -9.74
C GLU A 325 6.96 -3.06 -11.27
N PRO A 326 6.06 -3.72 -12.03
CA PRO A 326 5.89 -3.42 -13.45
C PRO A 326 5.47 -1.97 -13.66
N VAL A 327 6.14 -1.27 -14.59
CA VAL A 327 5.85 0.13 -14.92
C VAL A 327 4.36 0.33 -15.33
N ALA A 328 3.75 -0.67 -15.97
CA ALA A 328 2.33 -0.65 -16.33
C ALA A 328 1.40 -0.54 -15.11
N GLU A 329 1.71 -1.21 -14.01
CA GLU A 329 0.92 -1.11 -12.78
C GLU A 329 1.06 0.27 -12.14
N LEU A 330 2.27 0.83 -12.17
CA LEU A 330 2.52 2.19 -11.69
C LEU A 330 1.75 3.22 -12.53
N VAL A 331 1.74 3.08 -13.85
CA VAL A 331 1.02 3.98 -14.78
C VAL A 331 -0.50 3.92 -14.54
N ASN A 332 -1.08 2.75 -14.32
CA ASN A 332 -2.52 2.59 -14.07
C ASN A 332 -2.99 3.26 -12.78
N ARG A 333 -2.10 3.43 -11.80
CA ARG A 333 -2.40 4.08 -10.51
C ARG A 333 -2.19 5.60 -10.57
N LEU A 334 -1.69 6.14 -11.68
CA LEU A 334 -1.29 7.54 -11.81
C LEU A 334 -2.11 8.29 -12.88
N PRO A 335 -2.57 9.51 -12.60
CA PRO A 335 -3.20 10.36 -13.61
C PRO A 335 -2.13 10.98 -14.53
N LEU A 336 -1.57 10.19 -15.43
CA LEU A 336 -0.54 10.62 -16.39
C LEU A 336 -1.17 11.04 -17.73
N THR A 337 -0.44 11.87 -18.48
CA THR A 337 -0.80 12.14 -19.88
C THR A 337 -0.57 10.89 -20.72
N VAL A 338 -1.36 10.73 -21.79
CA VAL A 338 -1.22 9.61 -22.74
C VAL A 338 0.22 9.50 -23.26
N GLU A 339 0.86 10.63 -23.57
CA GLU A 339 2.24 10.67 -24.04
C GLU A 339 3.26 10.11 -23.04
N VAL A 340 3.07 10.36 -21.73
CA VAL A 340 3.96 9.86 -20.67
C VAL A 340 3.66 8.39 -20.38
N ALA A 341 2.40 7.98 -20.38
CA ALA A 341 1.98 6.59 -20.19
C ALA A 341 2.51 5.69 -21.31
N ASP A 342 2.32 6.06 -22.57
CA ASP A 342 2.78 5.31 -23.75
C ASP A 342 4.31 5.16 -23.78
N ALA A 343 5.04 6.21 -23.37
CA ALA A 343 6.49 6.19 -23.28
C ALA A 343 7.02 5.23 -22.20
N LEU A 344 6.27 5.05 -21.11
CA LEU A 344 6.62 4.22 -19.96
C LEU A 344 6.26 2.75 -20.17
N VAL A 345 5.07 2.47 -20.72
CA VAL A 345 4.55 1.10 -20.90
C VAL A 345 5.07 0.47 -22.18
N ASP A 346 4.93 1.18 -23.31
CA ASP A 346 5.21 0.62 -24.63
C ASP A 346 6.56 1.08 -25.21
N GLY A 347 7.22 2.04 -24.55
CA GLY A 347 8.44 2.66 -25.08
C GLY A 347 8.20 3.47 -26.36
N HIS A 348 6.95 3.81 -26.65
CA HIS A 348 6.55 4.50 -27.87
C HIS A 348 6.67 6.03 -27.76
N GLY A 349 6.60 6.70 -28.92
CA GLY A 349 6.64 8.15 -29.01
C GLY A 349 8.02 8.76 -28.77
N ARG A 350 8.08 10.10 -28.78
CA ARG A 350 9.35 10.84 -28.68
C ARG A 350 9.95 10.72 -27.28
N LEU A 351 9.12 10.66 -26.24
CA LEU A 351 9.56 10.43 -24.87
C LEU A 351 10.04 8.98 -24.64
N GLY A 352 9.42 7.98 -25.26
CA GLY A 352 9.88 6.59 -25.21
C GLY A 352 11.24 6.40 -25.88
N GLN A 353 11.47 7.10 -27.01
CA GLN A 353 12.79 7.15 -27.66
C GLN A 353 13.86 7.74 -26.75
N VAL A 354 13.56 8.84 -26.04
CA VAL A 354 14.48 9.43 -25.05
C VAL A 354 14.81 8.43 -23.95
N LEU A 355 13.80 7.78 -23.36
CA LEU A 355 14.03 6.78 -22.31
C LEU A 355 14.88 5.60 -22.82
N SER A 356 14.66 5.18 -24.06
CA SER A 356 15.39 4.08 -24.70
C SER A 356 16.86 4.43 -24.93
N ILE A 357 17.17 5.65 -25.39
CA ILE A 357 18.54 6.16 -25.55
C ILE A 357 19.26 6.17 -24.20
N VAL A 358 18.58 6.64 -23.15
CA VAL A 358 19.16 6.71 -21.80
C VAL A 358 19.41 5.31 -21.23
N ARG A 359 18.47 4.38 -21.37
CA ARG A 359 18.66 2.98 -20.96
C ARG A 359 19.81 2.30 -21.71
N ALA A 360 19.87 2.48 -23.03
CA ALA A 360 20.96 1.97 -23.86
C ALA A 360 22.33 2.50 -23.40
N TYR A 361 22.39 3.79 -23.02
CA TYR A 361 23.59 4.38 -22.45
C TYR A 361 23.98 3.76 -21.09
N GLU A 362 23.02 3.55 -20.19
CA GLU A 362 23.26 2.97 -18.87
C GLU A 362 23.79 1.52 -18.92
N VAL A 363 23.33 0.72 -19.88
CA VAL A 363 23.80 -0.67 -20.07
C VAL A 363 24.95 -0.81 -21.07
N ALA A 364 25.47 0.31 -21.60
CA ALA A 364 26.51 0.37 -22.62
C ALA A 364 26.18 -0.45 -23.90
N ASP A 365 24.92 -0.40 -24.37
CA ASP A 365 24.49 -1.03 -25.62
C ASP A 365 24.97 -0.22 -26.83
N GLU A 366 26.14 -0.56 -27.35
CA GLU A 366 26.76 0.10 -28.49
C GLU A 366 25.92 0.03 -29.77
N GLN A 367 25.13 -1.03 -29.96
CA GLN A 367 24.32 -1.21 -31.16
C GLN A 367 23.11 -0.27 -31.15
N ALA A 368 22.42 -0.18 -30.01
CA ALA A 368 21.32 0.76 -29.84
C ALA A 368 21.82 2.22 -29.95
N LEU A 369 22.97 2.53 -29.33
CA LEU A 369 23.55 3.87 -29.36
C LEU A 369 24.07 4.30 -30.73
N ALA A 370 24.47 3.38 -31.61
CA ALA A 370 24.91 3.71 -32.97
C ALA A 370 23.81 4.38 -33.81
N THR A 371 22.54 4.14 -33.46
CA THR A 371 21.38 4.73 -34.14
C THR A 371 20.83 5.98 -33.43
N SER A 372 21.45 6.38 -32.31
CA SER A 372 21.00 7.51 -31.50
C SER A 372 21.24 8.85 -32.23
N PRO A 373 20.25 9.78 -32.20
CA PRO A 373 20.44 11.14 -32.69
C PRO A 373 21.37 11.99 -31.82
N VAL A 374 21.73 11.51 -30.62
CA VAL A 374 22.68 12.16 -29.70
C VAL A 374 23.98 11.37 -29.67
N SER A 375 25.12 12.04 -29.87
CA SER A 375 26.42 11.37 -29.92
C SER A 375 26.86 10.82 -28.56
N SER A 376 27.67 9.77 -28.56
CA SER A 376 28.18 9.14 -27.33
C SER A 376 28.96 10.11 -26.44
N VAL A 377 29.69 11.07 -27.04
CA VAL A 377 30.42 12.11 -26.29
C VAL A 377 29.46 13.07 -25.60
N GLU A 378 28.34 13.39 -26.23
CA GLU A 378 27.33 14.27 -25.65
C GLU A 378 26.52 13.58 -24.56
N LEU A 379 26.17 12.31 -24.74
CA LEU A 379 25.54 11.49 -23.72
C LEU A 379 26.44 11.36 -22.49
N ALA A 380 27.74 11.12 -22.68
CA ALA A 380 28.70 11.08 -21.57
C ALA A 380 28.80 12.39 -20.79
N LYS A 381 28.85 13.54 -21.49
CA LYS A 381 28.84 14.85 -20.83
C LYS A 381 27.53 15.11 -20.07
N ALA A 382 26.40 14.77 -20.69
CA ALA A 382 25.09 14.94 -20.08
C ALA A 382 24.91 14.05 -18.84
N TYR A 383 25.38 12.80 -18.91
CA TYR A 383 25.33 11.85 -17.80
C TYR A 383 26.18 12.31 -16.61
N LEU A 384 27.43 12.71 -16.84
CA LEU A 384 28.31 13.22 -15.78
C LEU A 384 27.71 14.46 -15.09
N ALA A 385 27.11 15.36 -15.88
CA ALA A 385 26.41 16.53 -15.34
C ALA A 385 25.17 16.13 -14.52
N ALA A 386 24.43 15.11 -14.97
CA ALA A 386 23.26 14.56 -14.28
C ALA A 386 23.61 13.90 -12.95
N VAL A 387 24.69 13.11 -12.90
CA VAL A 387 25.21 12.50 -11.66
C VAL A 387 25.70 13.57 -10.68
N GLY A 388 26.47 14.56 -11.15
CA GLY A 388 26.90 15.66 -10.29
C GLY A 388 25.71 16.47 -9.75
N TRP A 389 24.64 16.61 -10.53
CA TRP A 389 23.40 17.24 -10.10
C TRP A 389 22.61 16.39 -9.11
N SER A 390 22.52 15.07 -9.29
CA SER A 390 21.77 14.18 -8.39
C SER A 390 22.36 14.18 -6.99
N MET A 391 23.70 14.08 -6.88
CA MET A 391 24.40 14.09 -5.59
C MET A 391 24.10 15.36 -4.78
N ARG A 392 24.27 16.56 -5.38
CA ARG A 392 23.96 17.84 -4.72
C ARG A 392 22.48 17.97 -4.33
N THR A 393 21.60 17.43 -5.16
CA THR A 393 20.15 17.50 -4.94
C THR A 393 19.73 16.60 -3.78
N ILE A 394 20.30 15.40 -3.69
CA ILE A 394 20.06 14.44 -2.61
C ILE A 394 20.62 14.98 -1.28
N GLU A 395 21.87 15.48 -1.27
CA GLU A 395 22.49 16.12 -0.09
C GLU A 395 21.61 17.26 0.46
N GLY A 396 21.17 18.18 -0.41
CA GLY A 396 20.34 19.31 -0.04
C GLY A 396 18.94 18.94 0.48
N ALA A 397 18.43 17.76 0.12
CA ALA A 397 17.11 17.29 0.54
C ALA A 397 17.12 16.40 1.78
N LEU A 398 18.21 15.66 2.00
CA LEU A 398 18.46 14.90 3.23
C LEU A 398 18.95 15.80 4.38
N GLY A 399 19.24 17.08 4.11
CA GLY A 399 19.53 18.08 5.13
C GLY A 399 20.86 17.85 5.85
N ARG A 400 21.85 17.26 5.15
CA ARG A 400 23.24 17.19 5.61
C ARG A 400 24.03 18.40 5.15
#